data_AF-A0A520DKS2-F1
#
_entry.id   AF-A0A520DKS2-F1
#
_cell.length_a   1.000
_cell.length_b   1.000
_cell.length_c   1.000
_cell.angle_alpha   90.00
_cell.angle_beta   90.00
_cell.angle_gamma   90.00
#
_symmetry.space_group_name_H-M   'P 1'
#
loop_
_entity.id
_entity.type
_entity.pdbx_description
1 polymer ?
#
loop_
_entity_poly.entity_id
_entity_poly.type
_entity_poly.pdbx_seq_one_letter_code
_entity_poly.pdbx_strand_id
1 'polypeptide(L)' 'MRKTILQIVIISSILFTCQQSFAQLSSSNIDSLMREGLTKLKVAGAAIAVVKDGKVIHLKGYGV' A
#
# COMPACT_ATOMS: atom_id res chain seq x y z
N MET A 1 -26.18 -33.93 -1.98
CA MET A 1 -26.78 -32.57 -2.05
C MET A 1 -26.35 -31.69 -0.88
N ARG A 2 -26.66 -32.01 0.39
CA ARG A 2 -26.24 -31.20 1.56
C ARG A 2 -24.72 -30.97 1.69
N LYS A 3 -23.90 -32.01 1.48
CA LYS A 3 -22.43 -31.93 1.56
C LYS A 3 -21.82 -31.05 0.46
N THR A 4 -22.39 -31.11 -0.75
CA THR A 4 -21.94 -30.33 -1.91
C THR A 4 -22.19 -28.83 -1.71
N ILE A 5 -23.34 -28.48 -1.13
CA ILE A 5 -23.67 -27.09 -0.76
C ILE A 5 -22.68 -26.56 0.29
N LEU A 6 -22.36 -27.37 1.31
CA LEU A 6 -21.39 -27.00 2.33
C LEU A 6 -19.99 -26.75 1.75
N GLN A 7 -19.54 -27.57 0.81
CA GLN A 7 -18.25 -27.39 0.13
C GLN A 7 -18.19 -26.10 -0.69
N ILE A 8 -19.28 -25.76 -1.40
CA ILE A 8 -19.37 -24.51 -2.19
C ILE A 8 -19.31 -23.28 -1.28
N VAL A 9 -19.98 -23.31 -0.12
CA VAL A 9 -19.96 -22.21 0.85
C VAL A 9 -18.55 -21.98 1.41
N ILE A 10 -17.82 -23.06 1.72
CA ILE A 10 -16.45 -22.97 2.25
C ILE A 10 -15.51 -22.39 1.19
N ILE A 11 -15.59 -22.84 -0.06
CA ILE A 11 -14.77 -22.33 -1.17
C ILE A 11 -15.05 -20.84 -1.44
N SER A 12 -16.33 -20.43 -1.41
CA SER A 12 -16.73 -19.03 -1.57
C SER A 12 -16.13 -18.12 -0.48
N SER A 13 -16.15 -18.59 0.78
CA SER A 13 -15.59 -17.86 1.92
C SER A 13 -14.07 -17.67 1.81
N ILE A 14 -13.35 -18.68 1.34
CA ILE A 14 -11.88 -18.62 1.13
C ILE A 14 -11.50 -17.64 0.02
N LEU A 15 -12.29 -17.57 -1.07
CA LEU A 15 -12.03 -16.63 -2.15
C LEU A 15 -12.28 -15.16 -1.72
N PHE A 16 -13.20 -14.94 -0.77
CA PHE A 16 -13.49 -13.61 -0.25
C PHE A 16 -12.38 -13.07 0.67
N THR A 17 -11.67 -13.92 1.41
CA THR A 17 -10.56 -13.46 2.29
C THR A 17 -9.27 -13.14 1.54
N CYS A 18 -9.17 -13.47 0.25
CA CYS A 18 -8.04 -13.12 -0.60
C CYS A 18 -8.07 -11.65 -1.08
N GLN A 19 -8.99 -10.82 -0.56
CA GLN A 19 -8.98 -9.38 -0.83
C GLN A 19 -7.70 -8.74 -0.26
N GLN A 20 -6.73 -8.59 -1.16
CA GLN A 20 -5.52 -7.77 -1.14
C GLN A 20 -5.27 -7.03 0.18
N SER A 21 -4.58 -7.70 1.12
CA SER A 21 -3.95 -6.99 2.22
C SER A 21 -2.79 -6.18 1.65
N PHE A 22 -3.01 -4.88 1.48
CA PHE A 22 -1.98 -3.97 1.00
C PHE A 22 -1.02 -3.65 2.15
N ALA A 23 0.15 -4.27 2.15
CA ALA A 23 1.23 -3.92 3.10
C ALA A 23 1.92 -2.57 2.78
N GLN A 24 1.58 -1.95 1.64
CA GLN A 24 2.17 -0.67 1.22
C GLN A 24 1.64 0.49 2.07
N LEU A 25 2.51 1.44 2.40
CA LEU A 25 2.11 2.69 3.00
C LEU A 25 1.14 3.44 2.06
N SER A 26 0.12 4.07 2.64
CA SER A 26 -0.70 5.02 1.90
C SER A 26 0.15 6.25 1.52
N SER A 27 -0.23 6.96 0.45
CA SER A 27 0.45 8.20 0.07
C SER A 27 0.48 9.24 1.20
N SER A 28 -0.53 9.29 2.06
CA SER A 28 -0.55 10.19 3.23
C SER A 28 0.52 9.83 4.27
N ASN A 29 0.76 8.53 4.47
CA ASN A 29 1.80 8.05 5.38
C ASN A 29 3.19 8.37 4.83
N ILE A 30 3.38 8.21 3.51
CA ILE A 30 4.62 8.62 2.81
C ILE A 30 4.81 10.13 2.94
N ASP A 31 3.75 10.93 2.75
CA ASP A 31 3.81 12.39 2.89
C ASP A 31 4.24 12.81 4.31
N SER A 32 3.67 12.18 5.34
CA SER A 32 4.03 12.46 6.73
C SER A 32 5.49 12.11 7.01
N LEU A 33 5.93 10.94 6.55
CA LEU A 33 7.32 10.49 6.70
C LEU A 33 8.30 11.43 5.99
N MET A 34 7.98 11.87 4.78
CA MET A 34 8.82 12.80 4.03
C MET A 34 8.93 14.15 4.75
N ARG A 35 7.83 14.70 5.26
CA ARG A 35 7.86 15.95 6.05
C ARG A 35 8.74 15.84 7.30
N GLU A 36 8.64 14.72 8.01
CA GLU A 36 9.50 14.43 9.15
C GLU A 36 10.97 14.31 8.73
N GLY A 37 11.24 13.60 7.63
CA GLY A 37 12.57 13.44 7.05
C GLY A 37 13.24 14.76 6.66
N LEU A 38 12.51 15.64 5.96
CA LEU A 38 13.02 16.98 5.61
C LEU A 38 13.46 17.75 6.85
N THR A 39 12.65 17.70 7.91
CA THR A 39 12.91 18.40 9.18
C THR A 39 14.13 17.82 9.89
N LYS A 40 14.19 16.49 10.05
CA LYS A 40 15.28 15.80 10.75
C LYS A 40 16.63 15.94 10.05
N LEU A 41 16.61 15.91 8.71
CA LEU A 41 17.81 16.01 7.89
C LEU A 41 18.21 17.47 7.59
N LYS A 42 17.38 18.45 7.96
CA LYS A 42 17.59 19.88 7.73
C LYS A 42 17.86 20.22 6.25
N VAL A 43 17.09 19.61 5.35
CA VAL A 43 17.20 19.85 3.90
C VAL A 43 16.02 20.67 3.40
N ALA A 44 16.24 21.49 2.36
CA ALA A 44 15.21 22.34 1.77
C ALA A 44 14.15 21.54 0.98
N GLY A 45 14.54 20.42 0.38
CA GLY A 45 13.63 19.56 -0.37
C GLY A 45 14.25 18.21 -0.74
N ALA A 46 13.38 17.26 -1.11
CA ALA A 46 13.71 15.93 -1.59
C ALA A 46 12.59 15.41 -2.50
N ALA A 47 12.92 14.55 -3.47
CA ALA A 47 11.94 13.85 -4.30
C ALA A 47 12.07 12.34 -4.10
N ILE A 48 10.94 11.63 -4.17
CA ILE A 48 10.90 10.18 -4.00
C ILE A 48 10.01 9.53 -5.06
N ALA A 49 10.46 8.36 -5.54
CA ALA A 49 9.70 7.45 -6.36
C ALA A 49 9.62 6.10 -5.64
N VAL A 50 8.41 5.55 -5.48
CA VAL A 50 8.20 4.20 -4.97
C VAL A 50 7.84 3.30 -6.13
N VAL A 51 8.66 2.29 -6.38
CA VAL A 51 8.44 1.29 -7.44
C VAL A 51 7.98 -0.01 -6.80
N LYS A 52 6.86 -0.54 -7.30
CA LYS A 52 6.32 -1.84 -6.94
C LYS A 52 5.99 -2.60 -8.21
N ASP A 53 6.44 -3.84 -8.31
CA ASP A 53 6.19 -4.72 -9.46
C ASP A 53 6.56 -4.07 -10.81
N GLY A 54 7.69 -3.37 -10.83
CA GLY A 54 8.19 -2.65 -12.01
C GLY A 54 7.41 -1.38 -12.38
N LYS A 55 6.41 -0.98 -11.58
CA LYS A 55 5.60 0.22 -11.79
C LYS A 55 5.86 1.26 -10.71
N VAL A 56 5.94 2.52 -11.11
CA VAL A 56 5.98 3.64 -10.16
C VAL A 56 4.59 3.82 -9.59
N ILE A 57 4.43 3.62 -8.28
CA ILE A 57 3.16 3.71 -7.55
C ILE A 57 3.03 4.99 -6.71
N HIS A 58 4.14 5.70 -6.51
CA HIS A 58 4.17 7.02 -5.89
C HIS A 58 5.35 7.80 -6.46
N LEU A 59 5.14 9.04 -6.88
CA LEU A 59 6.18 9.90 -7.44
C LEU A 59 5.88 11.34 -7.03
N LYS A 60 6.69 11.91 -6.15
CA LYS A 60 6.41 13.25 -5.61
C LYS A 60 7.68 13.95 -5.10
N GLY A 61 7.71 15.26 -5.31
CA GLY A 61 8.67 16.18 -4.69
C GLY A 61 8.10 16.79 -3.40
N TYR A 62 8.99 17.04 -2.43
CA TYR A 62 8.70 17.65 -1.15
C TYR A 62 9.71 18.75 -0.87
N GLY A 63 9.27 19.85 -0.27
CA GLY A 63 10.11 21.03 -0.04
C GLY A 63 9.39 22.30 -0.50
N VAL A 64 10.13 23.41 -0.45
CA VAL A 64 9.73 24.71 -1.04
C VAL A 64 10.47 24.95 -2.34
#